data_AF-V4AV51-F1
#
_entry.id   AF-V4AV51-F1
#
_cell.length_a   1.000
_cell.length_b   1.000
_cell.length_c   1.000
_cell.angle_alpha   90.00
_cell.angle_beta   90.00
_cell.angle_gamma   90.00
#
_symmetry.space_group_name_H-M   'P 1'
#
loop_
_entity.id
_entity.type
_entity.pdbx_description
1 polymer ?
#
loop_
_entity_poly.entity_id
_entity_poly.type
_entity_poly.pdbx_seq_one_letter_code
_entity_poly.pdbx_strand_id
1 'polypeptide(L)'
;MSVTPWQNCKSICLGHVESWEDICDEPTLTPQNLQIIILKALSVIGGEAATICKTSSECGYDECCMMVIPLRGKRATDYGYCTPNGRDKQKCYINNAFSANGRHANSCPCGNGYQCVSSGYREIPQGEVGQCTAVQQKGKRQDPVNKGCSSGKDCGMDECCVSRVRPLGKRFFLGSTNSGVCTKLGTKGSGCLVKMESKRPLTQVFQCPCSTGYFCKSSHQFDIPLGEMGVCTA
;
A
#
# COMPACT_ATOMS: atom_id res chain seq x y z
N MET A 1 18.72 -54.00 23.71
CA MET A 1 17.99 -53.38 22.59
C MET A 1 18.29 -51.89 22.61
N SER A 2 19.34 -51.48 21.90
CA SER A 2 19.83 -50.11 21.82
C SER A 2 19.13 -49.38 20.67
N VAL A 3 18.34 -48.37 21.00
CA VAL A 3 17.62 -47.54 20.03
C VAL A 3 18.62 -46.51 19.47
N THR A 4 18.85 -46.55 18.16
CA THR A 4 19.79 -45.66 17.45
C THR A 4 19.26 -44.21 17.34
N PRO A 5 20.11 -43.17 17.34
CA PRO A 5 19.70 -41.76 17.43
C PRO A 5 19.03 -41.17 16.17
N TRP A 6 18.92 -41.95 15.10
CA TRP A 6 18.50 -41.48 13.78
C TRP A 6 16.98 -41.20 13.64
N GLN A 7 16.14 -41.68 14.55
CA GLN A 7 14.69 -41.50 14.41
C GLN A 7 14.16 -40.16 14.94
N ASN A 8 14.93 -39.38 15.71
CA ASN A 8 14.46 -38.11 16.28
C ASN A 8 14.65 -36.87 15.38
N CYS A 9 15.46 -36.94 14.31
CA CYS A 9 15.61 -35.80 13.39
C CYS A 9 14.41 -35.65 12.44
N LYS A 10 13.64 -36.71 12.21
CA LYS A 10 12.59 -36.70 11.17
C LYS A 10 11.28 -36.03 11.61
N SER A 11 11.03 -35.86 12.91
CA SER A 11 9.77 -35.28 13.40
C SER A 11 9.82 -33.76 13.61
N ILE A 12 11.00 -33.13 13.61
CA ILE A 12 11.17 -31.69 13.88
C ILE A 12 11.21 -30.87 12.58
N CYS A 13 11.51 -31.50 11.43
CA CYS A 13 11.73 -30.81 10.16
C CYS A 13 10.63 -31.07 9.11
N LEU A 14 9.37 -31.21 9.51
CA LEU A 14 8.23 -31.26 8.58
C LEU A 14 7.61 -29.87 8.43
N GLY A 15 8.21 -29.07 7.55
CA GLY A 15 7.60 -27.83 7.06
C GLY A 15 8.64 -26.83 6.58
N HIS A 16 8.87 -26.80 5.26
CA HIS A 16 9.64 -25.79 4.53
C HIS A 16 11.15 -25.72 4.76
N VAL A 17 11.94 -26.49 3.98
CA VAL A 17 13.15 -26.00 3.26
C VAL A 17 13.46 -26.98 2.12
N GLU A 18 13.57 -26.52 0.86
CA GLU A 18 13.85 -27.32 -0.36
C GLU A 18 15.34 -27.42 -0.74
N SER A 19 16.28 -27.31 0.21
CA SER A 19 17.72 -27.33 -0.12
C SER A 19 18.56 -27.81 1.08
N TRP A 20 18.84 -29.11 1.16
CA TRP A 20 19.54 -29.75 2.30
C TRP A 20 20.94 -30.30 1.95
N GLU A 21 21.44 -30.11 0.72
CA GLU A 21 22.61 -30.87 0.27
C GLU A 21 23.98 -30.30 0.71
N ASP A 22 24.06 -29.09 1.26
CA ASP A 22 25.37 -28.46 1.57
C ASP A 22 25.80 -28.49 3.06
N ILE A 23 25.04 -29.10 3.99
CA ILE A 23 25.32 -28.97 5.44
C ILE A 23 25.78 -30.29 6.10
N CYS A 24 25.77 -31.42 5.39
CA CYS A 24 25.92 -32.74 6.02
C CYS A 24 27.26 -33.46 5.79
N ASP A 25 28.29 -32.80 5.25
CA ASP A 25 29.62 -33.40 5.10
C ASP A 25 30.65 -32.76 6.05
N GLU A 26 30.65 -33.15 7.33
CA GLU A 26 31.89 -33.37 8.09
C GLU A 26 31.62 -34.11 9.44
N PRO A 27 32.29 -35.25 9.72
CA PRO A 27 31.98 -36.10 10.86
C PRO A 27 32.92 -35.83 12.05
N THR A 28 32.68 -34.78 12.84
CA THR A 28 33.22 -34.69 14.22
C THR A 28 32.29 -33.92 15.16
N LEU A 29 31.16 -34.54 15.52
CA LEU A 29 30.29 -34.06 16.60
C LEU A 29 30.83 -34.52 17.95
N THR A 30 31.66 -33.69 18.58
CA THR A 30 31.94 -33.79 20.01
C THR A 30 30.78 -33.18 20.82
N PRO A 31 30.48 -33.66 22.04
CA PRO A 31 29.37 -33.14 22.85
C PRO A 31 29.50 -31.65 23.24
N GLN A 32 30.70 -31.07 23.10
CA GLN A 32 30.93 -29.63 23.29
C GLN A 32 30.46 -28.78 22.09
N ASN A 33 30.42 -29.34 20.87
CA ASN A 33 29.96 -28.63 19.68
C ASN A 33 28.43 -28.61 19.54
N LEU A 34 27.70 -29.47 20.27
CA LEU A 34 26.24 -29.51 20.23
C LEU A 34 25.60 -28.26 20.86
N GLN A 35 26.23 -27.68 21.90
CA GLN A 35 25.77 -26.41 22.50
C GLN A 35 25.98 -25.23 21.54
N ILE A 36 27.06 -25.22 20.76
CA ILE A 36 27.36 -24.15 19.80
C ILE A 36 26.40 -24.20 18.61
N ILE A 37 26.03 -25.40 18.15
CA ILE A 37 25.06 -25.58 17.05
C ILE A 37 23.64 -25.20 17.50
N ILE A 38 23.23 -25.52 18.73
CA ILE A 38 21.92 -25.09 19.27
C ILE A 38 21.87 -23.55 19.44
N LEU A 39 22.96 -22.91 19.86
CA LEU A 39 23.06 -21.46 19.96
C LEU A 39 23.08 -20.76 18.58
N LYS A 40 23.70 -21.36 17.56
CA LYS A 40 23.69 -20.83 16.19
C LYS A 40 22.39 -21.10 15.43
N ALA A 41 21.68 -22.20 15.72
CA ALA A 41 20.36 -22.47 15.13
C ALA A 41 19.28 -21.52 15.67
N LEU A 42 19.42 -21.04 16.90
CA LEU A 42 18.54 -20.00 17.47
C LEU A 42 18.81 -18.59 16.90
N SER A 43 19.99 -18.32 16.31
CA SER A 43 20.32 -17.01 15.76
C SER A 43 19.89 -16.79 14.30
N VAL A 44 19.29 -17.78 13.65
CA VAL A 44 18.87 -17.68 12.23
C VAL A 44 17.37 -17.44 12.06
N ILE A 45 16.59 -17.42 13.15
CA ILE A 45 15.13 -17.18 13.11
C ILE A 45 14.68 -16.03 14.04
N GLY A 46 15.54 -15.52 14.91
CA GLY A 46 15.21 -14.40 15.80
C GLY A 46 15.63 -13.06 15.22
N GLY A 47 14.71 -12.34 14.58
CA GLY A 47 14.88 -10.90 14.39
C GLY A 47 15.18 -10.22 15.73
N GLU A 48 16.07 -9.24 15.74
CA GLU A 48 16.53 -8.48 16.91
C GLU A 48 15.43 -7.56 17.47
N ALA A 49 14.25 -8.12 17.79
CA ALA A 49 13.13 -7.42 18.38
C ALA A 49 13.41 -7.10 19.86
N ALA A 50 14.30 -6.13 20.10
CA ALA A 50 14.50 -5.40 21.35
C ALA A 50 15.64 -4.35 21.24
N THR A 51 16.12 -4.03 20.03
CA THR A 51 17.12 -2.98 19.87
C THR A 51 16.53 -1.62 20.25
N ILE A 52 17.31 -0.86 21.02
CA ILE A 52 16.93 0.51 21.41
C ILE A 52 17.01 1.38 20.16
N CYS A 53 15.96 2.17 19.92
CA CYS A 53 15.86 3.03 18.75
C CYS A 53 15.44 4.45 19.14
N LYS A 54 15.85 5.43 18.32
CA LYS A 54 15.36 6.81 18.37
C LYS A 54 14.44 7.13 17.21
N THR A 55 14.56 6.42 16.10
CA THR A 55 13.72 6.56 14.90
C THR A 55 13.43 5.19 14.31
N SER A 56 12.31 5.04 13.58
CA SER A 56 12.00 3.76 12.92
C SER A 56 12.99 3.37 11.81
N SER A 57 13.83 4.30 11.34
CA SER A 57 14.90 4.00 10.39
C SER A 57 16.06 3.19 10.99
N GLU A 58 16.16 3.14 12.33
CA GLU A 58 17.16 2.33 13.04
C GLU A 58 16.67 0.88 13.24
N CYS A 59 15.41 0.59 12.90
CA CYS A 59 14.81 -0.73 13.00
C CYS A 59 14.81 -1.46 11.65
N GLY A 60 14.53 -2.77 11.68
CA GLY A 60 14.37 -3.56 10.45
C GLY A 60 13.22 -3.07 9.56
N TYR A 61 13.20 -3.52 8.30
CA TYR A 61 12.21 -3.09 7.30
C TYR A 61 10.75 -3.36 7.69
N ASP A 62 10.49 -4.42 8.46
CA ASP A 62 9.16 -4.79 8.96
C ASP A 62 8.96 -4.46 10.45
N GLU A 63 9.72 -3.49 10.96
CA GLU A 63 9.69 -3.05 12.35
C GLU A 63 9.47 -1.54 12.46
N CYS A 64 9.02 -1.10 13.63
CA CYS A 64 8.88 0.30 13.96
C CYS A 64 9.48 0.60 15.33
N CYS A 65 9.89 1.84 15.52
CA CYS A 65 10.39 2.31 16.80
C CYS A 65 9.22 2.72 17.70
N MET A 66 8.93 1.88 18.71
CA MET A 66 7.84 2.11 19.65
C MET A 66 8.36 2.76 20.94
N MET A 67 7.76 3.88 21.35
CA MET A 67 8.12 4.57 22.59
C MET A 67 7.53 3.85 23.80
N VAL A 68 8.31 3.77 24.88
CA VAL A 68 7.77 3.37 26.17
C VAL A 68 7.05 4.55 26.77
N ILE A 69 5.72 4.47 26.83
CA ILE A 69 4.93 5.46 27.56
C ILE A 69 5.22 5.27 29.05
N PRO A 70 5.76 6.29 29.74
CA PRO A 70 6.01 6.17 31.17
C PRO A 70 4.70 5.99 31.91
N LEU A 71 4.70 5.11 32.92
CA LEU A 71 3.62 5.09 33.91
C LEU A 71 3.51 6.49 34.54
N ARG A 72 2.26 6.91 34.79
CA ARG A 72 1.90 8.24 35.31
C ARG A 72 2.84 8.66 36.45
N GLY A 73 3.51 9.81 36.30
CA GLY A 73 4.45 10.36 37.29
C GLY A 73 5.94 10.09 37.02
N LYS A 74 6.29 9.29 36.01
CA LYS A 74 7.68 9.14 35.54
C LYS A 74 7.96 10.04 34.33
N ARG A 75 9.19 10.54 34.21
CA ARG A 75 9.63 11.30 33.03
C ARG A 75 9.63 10.39 31.81
N ALA A 76 9.17 10.90 30.67
CA ALA A 76 9.23 10.17 29.41
C ALA A 76 10.68 9.85 29.07
N THR A 77 10.93 8.60 28.67
CA THR A 77 12.24 8.19 28.15
C THR A 77 12.35 8.64 26.70
N ASP A 78 13.51 9.18 26.34
CA ASP A 78 13.76 9.72 24.99
C ASP A 78 14.05 8.65 23.93
N TYR A 79 13.98 7.37 24.31
CA TYR A 79 14.26 6.23 23.46
C TYR A 79 13.06 5.28 23.40
N GLY A 80 12.98 4.52 22.31
CA GLY A 80 12.01 3.45 22.08
C GLY A 80 12.70 2.11 21.84
N TYR A 81 11.92 1.11 21.47
CA TYR A 81 12.40 -0.22 21.09
C TYR A 81 11.83 -0.62 19.73
N CYS A 82 12.66 -1.25 18.90
CA CYS A 82 12.21 -1.83 17.65
C CYS A 82 11.23 -2.96 17.92
N THR A 83 10.03 -2.81 17.40
CA THR A 83 8.90 -3.72 17.57
C THR A 83 8.39 -4.10 16.18
N PRO A 84 8.02 -5.36 15.93
CA PRO A 84 7.48 -5.76 14.65
C PRO A 84 6.19 -5.00 14.31
N ASN A 85 6.01 -4.73 13.02
CA ASN A 85 4.80 -4.09 12.51
C ASN A 85 3.54 -4.93 12.76
N GLY A 86 2.40 -4.23 12.77
CA GLY A 86 1.09 -4.79 13.04
C GLY A 86 0.69 -5.89 12.04
N ARG A 87 0.33 -7.08 12.54
CA ARG A 87 -0.21 -8.21 11.77
C ARG A 87 -1.74 -8.26 11.85
N ASP A 88 -2.35 -9.24 11.20
CA ASP A 88 -3.81 -9.43 11.19
C ASP A 88 -4.41 -9.31 12.60
N LYS A 89 -5.49 -8.52 12.70
CA LYS A 89 -6.26 -8.19 13.91
C LYS A 89 -5.51 -7.40 14.99
N GLN A 90 -4.25 -7.02 14.77
CA GLN A 90 -3.55 -6.16 15.71
C GLN A 90 -4.06 -4.71 15.62
N LYS A 91 -4.03 -4.02 16.76
CA LYS A 91 -4.52 -2.65 16.89
C LYS A 91 -3.63 -1.69 16.11
N CYS A 92 -4.21 -0.76 15.37
CA CYS A 92 -3.50 0.27 14.62
C CYS A 92 -4.20 1.63 14.76
N TYR A 93 -3.51 2.71 14.38
CA TYR A 93 -4.04 4.08 14.43
C TYR A 93 -3.98 4.72 13.03
N ILE A 94 -5.10 5.24 12.54
CA ILE A 94 -5.24 5.71 11.14
C ILE A 94 -4.60 7.08 10.94
N ASN A 95 -4.74 7.96 11.92
CA ASN A 95 -4.21 9.31 11.91
C ASN A 95 -3.47 9.55 13.22
N ASN A 96 -2.35 8.85 13.40
CA ASN A 96 -1.60 8.95 14.64
C ASN A 96 -0.93 10.33 14.73
N ALA A 97 -1.60 11.26 15.38
CA ALA A 97 -1.13 12.64 15.58
C ALA A 97 0.19 12.72 16.36
N PHE A 98 0.56 11.62 17.04
CA PHE A 98 1.80 11.49 17.81
C PHE A 98 2.93 10.79 17.08
N SER A 99 2.81 10.57 15.77
CA SER A 99 3.92 10.09 14.93
C SER A 99 4.94 11.21 14.64
N ALA A 100 5.51 11.80 15.69
CA ALA A 100 6.60 12.75 15.55
C ALA A 100 7.90 11.99 15.26
N ASN A 101 8.61 12.36 14.19
CA ASN A 101 9.93 11.81 13.82
C ASN A 101 9.96 10.29 13.61
N GLY A 102 8.84 9.70 13.15
CA GLY A 102 8.76 8.26 12.89
C GLY A 102 8.83 7.41 14.16
N ARG A 103 8.39 7.93 15.32
CA ARG A 103 8.21 7.16 16.55
C ARG A 103 6.73 6.90 16.80
N HIS A 104 6.41 5.72 17.32
CA HIS A 104 5.03 5.31 17.58
C HIS A 104 4.80 5.12 19.09
N ALA A 105 3.84 5.84 19.67
CA ALA A 105 3.63 5.81 21.12
C ALA A 105 2.88 4.55 21.61
N ASN A 106 1.91 4.06 20.83
CA ASN A 106 0.96 3.02 21.29
C ASN A 106 0.95 1.75 20.45
N SER A 107 1.22 1.88 19.15
CA SER A 107 1.22 0.73 18.24
C SER A 107 1.97 1.07 16.96
N CYS A 108 2.67 0.09 16.42
CA CYS A 108 3.28 0.16 15.11
C CYS A 108 2.23 0.24 14.00
N PRO A 109 2.58 0.79 12.83
CA PRO A 109 1.75 0.68 11.64
C PRO A 109 1.58 -0.79 11.24
N CYS A 110 0.54 -1.06 10.44
CA CYS A 110 0.36 -2.39 9.87
C CYS A 110 1.52 -2.72 8.91
N GLY A 111 2.00 -3.96 8.96
CA GLY A 111 3.08 -4.43 8.10
C GLY A 111 2.66 -4.60 6.64
N ASN A 112 3.60 -5.00 5.80
CA ASN A 112 3.35 -5.23 4.38
C ASN A 112 2.22 -6.24 4.16
N GLY A 113 1.28 -5.89 3.27
CA GLY A 113 0.09 -6.72 2.99
C GLY A 113 -1.08 -6.54 3.96
N TYR A 114 -0.98 -5.63 4.93
CA TYR A 114 -2.06 -5.32 5.86
C TYR A 114 -2.47 -3.84 5.75
N GLN A 115 -3.77 -3.57 5.88
CA GLN A 115 -4.32 -2.22 5.94
C GLN A 115 -5.01 -2.00 7.28
N CYS A 116 -4.77 -0.84 7.88
CA CYS A 116 -5.48 -0.40 9.08
C CYS A 116 -6.92 -0.02 8.71
N VAL A 117 -7.88 -0.84 9.13
CA VAL A 117 -9.31 -0.60 8.90
C VAL A 117 -9.92 -0.01 10.17
N SER A 118 -10.62 1.11 10.02
CA SER A 118 -11.25 1.80 11.15
C SER A 118 -12.27 0.92 11.86
N SER A 119 -12.24 0.95 13.19
CA SER A 119 -13.30 0.38 14.02
C SER A 119 -14.42 1.39 14.33
N GLY A 120 -14.28 2.65 13.91
CA GLY A 120 -15.18 3.75 14.25
C GLY A 120 -14.97 4.34 15.64
N TYR A 121 -14.03 3.80 16.43
CA TYR A 121 -13.71 4.30 17.76
C TYR A 121 -12.52 5.25 17.73
N ARG A 122 -12.58 6.29 18.56
CA ARG A 122 -11.51 7.25 18.75
C ARG A 122 -11.00 7.21 20.18
N GLU A 123 -9.71 6.97 20.35
CA GLU A 123 -9.03 7.13 21.63
C GLU A 123 -8.47 8.53 21.74
N ILE A 124 -8.80 9.24 22.82
CA ILE A 124 -8.29 10.59 23.07
C ILE A 124 -7.07 10.46 23.99
N PRO A 125 -5.90 11.04 23.64
CA PRO A 125 -5.65 12.00 22.54
C PRO A 125 -5.17 11.38 21.20
N GLN A 126 -5.02 10.07 21.09
CA GLN A 126 -4.21 9.44 20.03
C GLN A 126 -4.89 9.37 18.65
N GLY A 127 -6.21 9.46 18.57
CA GLY A 127 -6.96 9.49 17.33
C GLY A 127 -7.78 8.23 17.07
N GLU A 128 -8.16 8.05 15.80
CA GLU A 128 -9.01 6.96 15.36
C GLU A 128 -8.26 5.62 15.38
N VAL A 129 -8.89 4.61 15.98
CA VAL A 129 -8.35 3.27 16.16
C VAL A 129 -8.92 2.35 15.09
N GLY A 130 -8.09 1.42 14.64
CA GLY A 130 -8.48 0.36 13.73
C GLY A 130 -7.84 -0.98 14.09
N GLN A 131 -8.09 -1.95 13.22
CA GLN A 131 -7.40 -3.23 13.21
C GLN A 131 -6.70 -3.43 11.87
N CYS A 132 -5.49 -3.96 11.92
CA CYS A 132 -4.80 -4.41 10.73
C CYS A 132 -5.57 -5.60 10.17
N THR A 133 -6.01 -5.49 8.92
CA THR A 133 -6.65 -6.60 8.20
C THR A 133 -5.82 -6.90 6.99
N ALA A 134 -5.69 -8.18 6.63
CA ALA A 134 -5.05 -8.54 5.38
C ALA A 134 -5.72 -7.75 4.27
N VAL A 135 -4.93 -7.04 3.47
CA VAL A 135 -5.44 -6.41 2.26
C VAL A 135 -5.87 -7.57 1.40
N GLN A 136 -7.16 -7.91 1.45
CA GLN A 136 -7.76 -8.63 0.37
C GLN A 136 -7.52 -7.72 -0.82
N GLN A 137 -6.54 -8.09 -1.64
CA GLN A 137 -6.50 -7.73 -3.03
C GLN A 137 -7.75 -8.38 -3.65
N LYS A 138 -8.95 -7.95 -3.24
CA LYS A 138 -10.13 -8.00 -4.08
C LYS A 138 -9.64 -7.32 -5.32
N GLY A 139 -9.38 -8.12 -6.36
CA GLY A 139 -8.85 -7.63 -7.61
C GLY A 139 -9.67 -6.42 -8.02
N LYS A 140 -9.13 -5.22 -7.77
CA LYS A 140 -9.06 -4.28 -8.87
C LYS A 140 -8.27 -5.07 -9.88
N ARG A 141 -8.99 -5.69 -10.82
CA ARG A 141 -8.40 -6.02 -12.10
C ARG A 141 -7.57 -4.81 -12.43
N GLN A 142 -6.25 -4.96 -12.46
CA GLN A 142 -5.49 -4.17 -13.40
C GLN A 142 -6.01 -4.65 -14.75
N ASP A 143 -7.18 -4.16 -15.14
CA ASP A 143 -7.48 -4.08 -16.54
C ASP A 143 -6.28 -3.30 -17.11
N PRO A 144 -5.63 -3.76 -18.19
CA PRO A 144 -4.52 -3.07 -18.83
C PRO A 144 -4.91 -1.67 -19.41
N VAL A 145 -6.03 -1.11 -18.95
CA VAL A 145 -6.75 0.09 -19.37
C VAL A 145 -6.54 1.22 -18.35
N ASN A 146 -5.36 1.31 -17.75
CA ASN A 146 -4.96 2.47 -16.94
C ASN A 146 -3.55 2.93 -17.34
N LYS A 147 -3.27 2.94 -18.65
CA LYS A 147 -2.08 3.59 -19.18
C LYS A 147 -2.18 5.08 -18.85
N GLY A 148 -1.27 5.54 -18.00
CA GLY A 148 -1.11 6.96 -17.74
C GLY A 148 -0.77 7.68 -19.04
N CYS A 149 -1.33 8.86 -19.23
CA CYS A 149 -1.08 9.67 -20.42
C CYS A 149 -0.79 11.12 -20.02
N SER A 150 0.07 11.77 -20.79
CA SER A 150 0.31 13.21 -20.70
C SER A 150 -0.37 13.95 -21.85
N SER A 151 -0.63 13.26 -22.96
CA SER A 151 -1.30 13.79 -24.14
C SER A 151 -2.22 12.75 -24.79
N GLY A 152 -3.14 13.20 -25.64
CA GLY A 152 -4.02 12.31 -26.43
C GLY A 152 -3.27 11.43 -27.45
N LYS A 153 -1.99 11.75 -27.73
CA LYS A 153 -1.11 10.93 -28.59
C LYS A 153 -0.64 9.64 -27.92
N ASP A 154 -0.62 9.62 -26.58
CA ASP A 154 -0.14 8.47 -25.80
C ASP A 154 -1.17 7.33 -25.75
N CYS A 155 -2.41 7.65 -26.14
CA CYS A 155 -3.58 6.77 -26.12
C CYS A 155 -3.92 6.23 -27.52
N GLY A 156 -4.72 5.15 -27.56
CA GLY A 156 -5.19 4.53 -28.80
C GLY A 156 -6.05 5.46 -29.67
N MET A 157 -6.41 5.03 -30.88
CA MET A 157 -7.25 5.83 -31.79
C MET A 157 -8.65 6.09 -31.24
N ASP A 158 -9.19 5.14 -30.49
CA ASP A 158 -10.52 5.21 -29.86
C ASP A 158 -10.46 5.66 -28.39
N GLU A 159 -9.38 6.35 -28.01
CA GLU A 159 -9.15 6.79 -26.64
C GLU A 159 -8.74 8.26 -26.58
N CYS A 160 -9.07 8.89 -25.46
CA CYS A 160 -8.64 10.24 -25.14
C CYS A 160 -7.94 10.27 -23.79
N CYS A 161 -7.06 11.25 -23.60
CA CYS A 161 -6.34 11.42 -22.34
C CYS A 161 -7.15 12.26 -21.36
N VAL A 162 -7.70 11.63 -20.31
CA VAL A 162 -8.57 12.29 -19.34
C VAL A 162 -7.81 12.70 -18.08
N SER A 163 -7.93 13.96 -17.67
CA SER A 163 -7.39 14.44 -16.39
C SER A 163 -8.18 13.94 -15.20
N ARG A 164 -7.46 13.44 -14.18
CA ARG A 164 -8.06 13.07 -12.89
C ARG A 164 -8.31 14.28 -11.98
N VAL A 165 -7.69 15.43 -12.26
CA VAL A 165 -7.75 16.60 -11.40
C VAL A 165 -8.80 17.56 -11.96
N ARG A 166 -10.00 17.60 -11.36
CA ARG A 166 -10.99 18.61 -11.72
C ARG A 166 -10.48 20.01 -11.36
N PRO A 167 -10.67 21.03 -12.22
CA PRO A 167 -10.27 22.39 -11.91
C PRO A 167 -11.16 22.93 -10.79
N LEU A 168 -10.55 23.35 -9.68
CA LEU A 168 -11.24 24.00 -8.57
C LEU A 168 -11.29 25.52 -8.83
N GLY A 169 -12.46 26.02 -9.25
CA GLY A 169 -12.72 27.44 -9.43
C GLY A 169 -12.21 28.05 -10.75
N LYS A 170 -12.16 29.39 -10.82
CA LYS A 170 -11.77 30.15 -12.04
C LYS A 170 -10.27 30.11 -12.37
N ARG A 171 -9.43 29.64 -11.45
CA ARG A 171 -7.98 29.59 -11.66
C ARG A 171 -7.62 28.22 -12.24
N PHE A 172 -7.52 28.16 -13.57
CA PHE A 172 -6.80 27.09 -14.27
C PHE A 172 -5.35 27.15 -13.79
N PHE A 173 -5.01 26.43 -12.72
CA PHE A 173 -3.62 26.16 -12.42
C PHE A 173 -3.14 25.22 -13.52
N LEU A 174 -2.41 25.77 -14.49
CA LEU A 174 -1.49 25.09 -15.40
C LEU A 174 -0.30 24.47 -14.62
N GLY A 175 -0.59 23.96 -13.42
CA GLY A 175 0.34 23.27 -12.53
C GLY A 175 0.39 21.81 -12.94
N SER A 176 1.19 21.57 -13.98
CA SER A 176 1.69 20.29 -14.47
C SER A 176 1.97 19.26 -13.36
N THR A 177 0.99 18.44 -13.03
CA THR A 177 1.21 17.03 -12.66
C THR A 177 0.49 16.17 -13.68
N ASN A 178 1.24 15.82 -14.73
CA ASN A 178 0.84 15.16 -15.97
C ASN A 178 0.43 13.69 -15.76
N SER A 179 -0.67 13.43 -15.05
CA SER A 179 -1.20 12.08 -14.91
C SER A 179 -2.66 12.02 -15.36
N GLY A 180 -2.86 12.05 -16.68
CA GLY A 180 -4.12 11.63 -17.27
C GLY A 180 -4.22 10.12 -17.37
N VAL A 181 -5.39 9.63 -17.75
CA VAL A 181 -5.64 8.22 -18.06
C VAL A 181 -6.26 8.11 -19.44
N CYS A 182 -5.76 7.20 -20.26
CA CYS A 182 -6.41 6.84 -21.51
C CYS A 182 -7.77 6.21 -21.25
N THR A 183 -8.83 6.92 -21.65
CA THR A 183 -10.22 6.47 -21.52
C THR A 183 -10.81 6.33 -22.91
N LYS A 184 -11.68 5.34 -23.13
CA LYS A 184 -12.36 5.17 -24.41
C LYS A 184 -13.26 6.36 -24.73
N LEU A 185 -13.41 6.65 -26.02
CA LEU A 185 -14.38 7.62 -26.53
C LEU A 185 -15.82 7.24 -26.14
N GLY A 186 -16.68 8.26 -26.05
CA GLY A 186 -18.07 8.09 -25.65
C GLY A 186 -18.90 7.30 -26.66
N THR A 187 -19.66 6.32 -26.20
CA THR A 187 -20.62 5.56 -27.00
C THR A 187 -22.04 6.09 -26.79
N LYS A 188 -23.04 5.59 -27.54
CA LYS A 188 -24.45 5.94 -27.32
C LYS A 188 -24.81 5.93 -25.82
N GLY A 189 -25.33 7.05 -25.32
CA GLY A 189 -25.72 7.19 -23.92
C GLY A 189 -24.63 7.69 -22.96
N SER A 190 -23.36 7.78 -23.38
CA SER A 190 -22.31 8.33 -22.51
C SER A 190 -22.39 9.86 -22.43
N GLY A 191 -22.00 10.42 -21.29
CA GLY A 191 -21.88 11.87 -21.12
C GLY A 191 -20.76 12.47 -21.97
N CYS A 192 -20.98 13.67 -22.50
CA CYS A 192 -20.02 14.41 -23.33
C CYS A 192 -20.11 15.91 -23.06
N LEU A 193 -19.11 16.68 -23.51
CA LEU A 193 -19.10 18.14 -23.43
C LEU A 193 -19.49 18.73 -24.79
N VAL A 194 -20.50 19.60 -24.81
CA VAL A 194 -21.12 20.12 -26.04
C VAL A 194 -20.17 21.05 -26.81
N LYS A 195 -19.32 21.80 -26.10
CA LYS A 195 -18.36 22.77 -26.68
C LYS A 195 -16.97 22.18 -26.97
N MET A 196 -16.89 20.91 -27.37
CA MET A 196 -15.63 20.35 -27.84
C MET A 196 -15.51 20.44 -29.36
N GLU A 197 -14.52 21.20 -29.82
CA GLU A 197 -14.26 21.42 -31.26
C GLU A 197 -13.59 20.23 -31.96
N SER A 198 -12.94 19.33 -31.21
CA SER A 198 -12.21 18.19 -31.79
C SER A 198 -12.78 16.84 -31.35
N LYS A 199 -12.98 15.96 -32.34
CA LYS A 199 -13.35 14.54 -32.15
C LYS A 199 -12.26 13.73 -31.46
N ARG A 200 -11.00 14.18 -31.50
CA ARG A 200 -9.88 13.59 -30.76
C ARG A 200 -8.95 14.70 -30.27
N PRO A 201 -9.10 15.15 -29.01
CA PRO A 201 -8.24 16.17 -28.46
C PRO A 201 -6.83 15.61 -28.28
N LEU A 202 -5.83 16.33 -28.82
CA LEU A 202 -4.42 16.01 -28.59
C LEU A 202 -3.96 16.46 -27.19
N THR A 203 -4.69 17.40 -26.61
CA THR A 203 -4.52 17.88 -25.23
C THR A 203 -5.30 17.02 -24.26
N GLN A 204 -4.89 17.06 -23.00
CA GLN A 204 -5.62 16.44 -21.91
C GLN A 204 -6.99 17.11 -21.74
N VAL A 205 -8.02 16.30 -21.56
CA VAL A 205 -9.41 16.77 -21.39
C VAL A 205 -10.03 16.25 -20.11
N PHE A 206 -11.15 16.81 -19.69
CA PHE A 206 -11.87 16.33 -18.49
C PHE A 206 -12.90 15.25 -18.81
N GLN A 207 -13.33 15.16 -20.06
CA GLN A 207 -14.27 14.16 -20.53
C GLN A 207 -14.00 13.85 -22.00
N CYS A 208 -14.02 12.57 -22.39
CA CYS A 208 -13.81 12.20 -23.77
C CYS A 208 -15.00 12.64 -24.65
N PRO A 209 -14.73 13.05 -25.90
CA PRO A 209 -15.79 13.29 -26.87
C PRO A 209 -16.46 11.98 -27.29
N CYS A 210 -17.58 12.11 -28.00
CA CYS A 210 -18.26 10.97 -28.59
C CYS A 210 -17.40 10.33 -29.69
N SER A 211 -17.50 9.00 -29.80
CA SER A 211 -16.87 8.20 -30.84
C SER A 211 -17.46 8.50 -32.22
N THR A 212 -16.78 8.04 -33.26
CA THR A 212 -17.18 8.27 -34.65
C THR A 212 -18.60 7.74 -34.91
N GLY A 213 -19.45 8.59 -35.49
CA GLY A 213 -20.86 8.28 -35.74
C GLY A 213 -21.82 8.71 -34.63
N TYR A 214 -21.33 9.38 -33.59
CA TYR A 214 -22.16 9.95 -32.53
C TYR A 214 -21.92 11.46 -32.37
N PHE A 215 -22.96 12.18 -31.99
CA PHE A 215 -22.93 13.61 -31.72
C PHE A 215 -23.33 13.88 -30.28
N CYS A 216 -22.72 14.90 -29.67
CA CYS A 216 -23.05 15.30 -28.31
C CYS A 216 -24.31 16.16 -28.29
N LYS A 217 -25.46 15.58 -27.90
CA LYS A 217 -26.71 16.32 -27.75
C LYS A 217 -26.78 16.94 -26.37
N SER A 218 -26.99 18.26 -26.29
CA SER A 218 -27.14 18.97 -25.01
C SER A 218 -28.23 18.33 -24.14
N SER A 219 -27.92 18.18 -22.85
CA SER A 219 -28.89 17.82 -21.81
C SER A 219 -29.36 19.04 -21.00
N HIS A 220 -28.96 20.25 -21.39
CA HIS A 220 -29.15 21.50 -20.66
C HIS A 220 -28.60 21.48 -19.22
N GLN A 221 -27.70 20.54 -18.91
CA GLN A 221 -26.99 20.48 -17.65
C GLN A 221 -25.62 21.14 -17.80
N PHE A 222 -25.22 21.92 -16.80
CA PHE A 222 -23.93 22.61 -16.78
C PHE A 222 -23.07 22.04 -15.65
N ASP A 223 -21.86 21.56 -15.98
CA ASP A 223 -20.83 21.27 -14.98
C ASP A 223 -19.90 22.47 -14.92
N ILE A 224 -19.88 23.19 -13.80
CA ILE A 224 -19.03 24.36 -13.61
C ILE A 224 -17.67 23.85 -13.10
N PRO A 225 -16.54 24.11 -13.80
CA PRO A 225 -16.32 25.10 -14.86
C PRO A 225 -16.25 24.54 -16.30
N LEU A 226 -16.56 23.26 -16.49
CA LEU A 226 -16.39 22.53 -17.77
C LEU A 226 -17.38 22.96 -18.86
N GLY A 227 -18.51 23.54 -18.49
CA GLY A 227 -19.54 24.04 -19.41
C GLY A 227 -20.72 23.08 -19.56
N GLU A 228 -21.38 23.17 -20.70
CA GLU A 228 -22.60 22.41 -20.98
C GLU A 228 -22.28 20.94 -21.29
N MET A 229 -22.95 20.07 -20.55
CA MET A 229 -22.91 18.63 -20.73
C MET A 229 -24.02 18.18 -21.68
N GLY A 230 -23.78 17.02 -22.27
CA GLY A 230 -24.71 16.34 -23.15
C GLY A 230 -24.57 14.84 -23.07
N VAL A 231 -25.29 14.16 -23.94
CA VAL A 231 -25.25 12.72 -24.10
C VAL A 231 -24.96 12.38 -25.56
N CYS A 232 -24.10 11.39 -25.78
CA CYS A 232 -23.80 10.92 -27.13
C CYS A 232 -25.01 10.22 -27.73
N THR A 233 -25.51 10.75 -28.85
CA THR A 233 -26.62 10.21 -29.64
C THR A 233 -26.15 9.89 -31.06
N ALA A 234 -26.74 8.88 -31.69
CA ALA A 234 -26.47 8.54 -33.09
C ALA A 234 -27.08 9.58 -34.03
#